data_AF-A0A7X9AR84-F1
#
_entry.id   AF-A0A7X9AR84-F1
#
_cell.length_a   1.000
_cell.length_b   1.000
_cell.length_c   1.000
_cell.angle_alpha   90.00
_cell.angle_beta   90.00
_cell.angle_gamma   90.00
#
_symmetry.space_group_name_H-M   'P 1'
#
loop_
_entity.id
_entity.type
_entity.pdbx_description
1 polymer ?
#
loop_
_entity_poly.entity_id
_entity_poly.type
_entity_poly.pdbx_seq_one_letter_code
_entity_poly.pdbx_strand_id
1 'polypeptide(L)' 'MSKKPKKKLTAEQRAARDKYRQEFMIVFLNGKQKRVRREPSAKEEAEIEDFIRRNADPIWLLQNEMWEYLDDV' A
#
# COMPACT_ATOMS: atom_id res chain seq x y z
N MET A 1 39.67 -21.34 -6.95
CA MET A 1 38.69 -21.29 -5.84
C MET A 1 37.31 -21.65 -6.38
N SER A 2 36.76 -22.80 -5.99
CA SER A 2 35.42 -23.23 -6.45
C SER A 2 34.35 -22.27 -5.92
N LYS A 3 33.53 -21.68 -6.81
CA LYS A 3 32.43 -20.80 -6.42
C LYS A 3 31.32 -21.65 -5.79
N LYS A 4 31.04 -21.43 -4.51
CA LYS A 4 29.92 -22.07 -3.80
C LYS A 4 28.60 -21.85 -4.58
N PRO A 5 27.76 -22.89 -4.75
CA PRO A 5 26.49 -22.73 -5.46
C PRO A 5 25.56 -21.78 -4.71
N LYS A 6 24.92 -20.86 -5.43
CA LYS A 6 23.95 -19.92 -4.84
C LYS A 6 22.71 -20.70 -4.38
N LYS A 7 22.36 -20.57 -3.10
CA LYS A 7 21.13 -21.16 -2.55
C LYS A 7 19.91 -20.46 -3.18
N LYS A 8 18.99 -21.24 -3.75
CA LYS A 8 17.72 -20.71 -4.25
C LYS A 8 16.83 -20.32 -3.07
N LEU A 9 16.04 -19.27 -3.24
CA LEU A 9 15.02 -18.87 -2.26
C LEU A 9 13.93 -19.95 -2.18
N THR A 10 13.52 -20.29 -0.95
CA THR A 10 12.35 -21.13 -0.69
C THR A 10 11.06 -20.41 -1.11
N ALA A 11 9.95 -21.14 -1.22
CA ALA A 11 8.66 -20.54 -1.60
C ALA A 11 8.24 -19.42 -0.63
N GLU A 12 8.38 -19.66 0.67
CA GLU A 12 8.08 -18.69 1.73
C GLU A 12 8.94 -17.43 1.62
N GLN A 13 10.24 -17.60 1.35
CA GLN A 13 11.16 -16.47 1.16
C GLN A 13 10.82 -15.64 -0.08
N ARG A 14 10.31 -16.28 -1.14
CA ARG A 14 9.82 -15.56 -2.33
C ARG A 14 8.55 -14.79 -2.01
N ALA A 15 7.57 -15.42 -1.37
CA ALA A 15 6.33 -14.77 -0.98
C ALA A 15 6.57 -13.57 -0.06
N ALA A 16 7.46 -13.70 0.93
CA ALA A 16 7.85 -12.59 1.79
C ALA A 16 8.47 -11.45 0.97
N ARG A 17 9.40 -11.76 0.06
CA ARG A 17 10.02 -10.76 -0.82
C ARG A 17 8.99 -10.03 -1.69
N ASP A 18 7.98 -10.74 -2.18
CA ASP A 18 6.97 -10.17 -3.06
C ASP A 18 6.00 -9.26 -2.26
N LYS A 19 5.59 -9.66 -1.05
CA LYS A 19 4.87 -8.78 -0.12
C LYS A 19 5.65 -7.50 0.18
N TYR A 20 6.94 -7.64 0.49
CA TYR A 20 7.82 -6.48 0.74
C TYR A 20 7.91 -5.53 -0.46
N ARG A 21 7.84 -6.03 -1.70
CA ARG A 21 7.87 -5.21 -2.92
C ARG A 21 6.55 -4.49 -3.20
N GLN A 22 5.44 -5.05 -2.71
CA GLN A 22 4.13 -4.40 -2.80
C GLN A 22 4.04 -3.26 -1.79
N GLU A 23 4.46 -3.50 -0.54
CA GLU A 23 4.35 -2.55 0.56
C GLU A 23 5.40 -1.42 0.54
N PHE A 24 6.60 -1.66 -0.02
CA PHE A 24 7.71 -0.72 0.05
C PHE A 24 8.39 -0.48 -1.29
N MET A 25 8.85 0.76 -1.48
CA MET A 25 9.70 1.14 -2.61
C MET A 25 10.99 1.81 -2.13
N ILE A 26 12.02 1.77 -2.99
CA ILE A 26 13.29 2.46 -2.74
C ILE A 26 13.24 3.79 -3.50
N VAL A 27 13.38 4.88 -2.77
CA VAL A 27 13.49 6.23 -3.32
C VAL A 27 14.89 6.76 -3.04
N PHE A 28 15.40 7.58 -3.96
CA PHE A 28 16.67 8.27 -3.76
C PHE A 28 16.38 9.68 -3.24
N LEU A 29 16.71 9.91 -1.98
CA LEU A 29 16.59 11.22 -1.34
C LEU A 29 18.00 11.75 -1.08
N ASN A 30 18.36 12.86 -1.71
CA ASN A 30 19.66 13.53 -1.53
C ASN A 30 20.87 12.59 -1.75
N GLY A 31 20.82 11.76 -2.80
CA GLY A 31 21.88 10.81 -3.13
C GLY A 31 21.93 9.56 -2.24
N LYS A 32 21.02 9.41 -1.27
CA LYS A 32 20.90 8.22 -0.42
C LYS A 32 19.71 7.37 -0.82
N GLN A 33 19.91 6.06 -0.90
CA GLN A 33 18.81 5.10 -1.06
C GLN A 33 18.06 4.97 0.26
N LYS A 34 16.76 5.31 0.27
CA LYS A 34 15.88 5.17 1.42
C LYS A 34 14.71 4.28 1.05
N ARG A 35 14.36 3.36 1.96
CA ARG A 35 13.15 2.54 1.83
C ARG A 35 11.97 3.28 2.44
N VAL A 36 10.90 3.45 1.67
CA VAL A 36 9.68 4.16 2.07
C VAL A 36 8.48 3.25 1.76
N ARG A 37 7.41 3.35 2.56
CA ARG A 37 6.16 2.67 2.27
C ARG A 37 5.58 3.22 0.97
N ARG A 38 5.00 2.34 0.16
CA ARG A 38 4.36 2.75 -1.09
C ARG A 38 3.09 3.52 -0.76
N GLU A 39 2.91 4.67 -1.41
CA GLU A 39 1.62 5.36 -1.39
C GLU A 39 0.60 4.52 -2.18
N PRO A 40 -0.68 4.53 -1.77
CA PRO A 40 -1.74 3.85 -2.51
C PRO A 40 -1.75 4.32 -3.97
N SER A 41 -2.02 3.41 -4.89
CA SER A 41 -2.31 3.76 -6.27
C SER A 41 -3.70 4.39 -6.37
N ALA A 42 -3.94 5.20 -7.40
CA ALA A 42 -5.26 5.82 -7.63
C ALA A 42 -6.43 4.82 -7.64
N LYS A 43 -6.17 3.57 -8.05
CA LYS A 43 -7.17 2.49 -7.99
C LYS A 43 -7.46 2.05 -6.54
N GLU A 44 -6.42 1.90 -5.72
CA GLU A 44 -6.57 1.55 -4.30
C GLU A 44 -7.23 2.68 -3.51
N GLU A 45 -6.95 3.94 -3.86
CA GLU A 45 -7.64 5.11 -3.27
C GLU A 45 -9.14 5.09 -3.60
N ALA A 46 -9.49 4.87 -4.87
CA ALA A 46 -10.88 4.77 -5.29
C ALA A 46 -11.62 3.61 -4.58
N GLU A 47 -10.97 2.47 -4.38
CA GLU A 47 -11.54 1.35 -3.62
C GLU A 47 -11.76 1.68 -2.14
N ILE A 48 -10.85 2.44 -1.52
CA ILE A 48 -10.98 2.93 -0.14
C ILE A 48 -12.16 3.90 -0.03
N GLU A 49 -12.26 4.85 -0.97
CA GLU A 49 -13.36 5.82 -1.02
C GLU A 49 -14.71 5.12 -1.17
N ASP A 50 -14.81 4.14 -2.07
CA ASP A 50 -16.00 3.32 -2.26
C ASP A 50 -16.36 2.51 -1.00
N PHE A 51 -15.35 2.02 -0.28
CA PHE A 51 -15.54 1.32 0.99
C PHE A 51 -16.09 2.26 2.06
N ILE A 52 -15.53 3.47 2.18
CA ILE A 52 -15.99 4.48 3.13
C ILE A 52 -17.44 4.85 2.81
N ARG A 53 -17.75 5.18 1.56
CA ARG A 53 -19.12 5.55 1.14
C ARG A 53 -20.16 4.50 1.50
N ARG A 54 -19.84 3.21 1.35
CA ARG A 54 -20.79 2.11 1.61
C ARG A 54 -21.00 1.80 3.09
N ASN A 55 -20.04 2.14 3.96
CA ASN A 55 -20.02 1.65 5.34
C ASN A 55 -20.00 2.77 6.39
N ALA A 56 -19.63 3.99 6.04
CA ALA A 56 -19.52 5.10 6.98
C ALA A 56 -20.90 5.58 7.41
N ASP A 57 -21.04 5.88 8.70
CA ASP A 57 -22.21 6.54 9.23
C ASP A 57 -22.15 8.06 8.97
N PRO A 58 -23.30 8.76 8.96
CA PRO A 58 -23.35 10.21 8.72
C PRO A 58 -22.51 11.05 9.68
N ILE A 59 -22.31 10.61 10.93
CA ILE A 59 -21.49 11.35 11.91
C ILE A 59 -20.02 11.26 11.51
N TRP A 60 -19.56 10.07 11.08
CA TRP A 60 -18.20 9.89 10.59
C TRP A 60 -17.92 10.72 9.34
N LEU A 61 -18.85 10.75 8.38
CA LEU A 61 -18.72 11.56 7.16
C LEU A 61 -18.61 13.06 7.50
N LEU A 62 -19.41 13.53 8.46
CA LEU A 62 -19.38 14.91 8.95
C LEU A 62 -18.03 15.28 9.60
N GLN A 63 -17.43 14.36 10.35
CA GLN A 63 -16.13 14.60 10.98
C GLN A 63 -14.96 14.64 9.99
N ASN A 64 -15.08 13.95 8.85
CA ASN A 64 -14.04 13.90 7.81
C ASN A 64 -14.32 14.88 6.65
N GLU A 65 -15.28 15.80 6.82
CA GLU A 65 -15.70 16.77 5.81
C GLU A 65 -16.17 16.15 4.48
N MET A 66 -16.66 14.90 4.54
CA MET A 66 -17.11 14.11 3.39
C MET A 66 -18.63 14.28 3.16
N TRP A 67 -19.07 15.54 3.07
CA TRP A 67 -20.48 15.93 2.97
C TRP A 67 -21.17 15.43 1.70
N GLU A 68 -20.40 15.28 0.62
CA GLU A 68 -20.89 14.91 -0.71
C GLU A 68 -21.60 13.55 -0.71
N TYR A 69 -21.30 12.68 0.25
CA TYR A 69 -21.93 11.36 0.38
C TYR A 69 -23.12 11.32 1.33
N LEU A 70 -23.48 12.43 1.98
CA LEU A 70 -24.69 12.49 2.82
C LEU A 70 -25.98 12.49 1.97
N ASP A 71 -25.91 13.03 0.75
CA ASP A 71 -27.06 13.11 -0.16
C ASP A 71 -27.44 11.74 -0.78
N ASP A 72 -26.56 10.73 -0.62
CA ASP A 72 -26.72 9.36 -1.11
C ASP A 72 -27.29 8.37 -0.04
N VAL A 73 -27.59 8.84 1.18
CA VAL A 73 -28.08 8.04 2.32
C VAL A 73 -29.61 7.95 2.38
#